data_AF-A0A1Q7BFV0-F1
#
_entry.id   AF-A0A1Q7BFV0-F1
#
_cell.length_a   1.000
_cell.length_b   1.000
_cell.length_c   1.000
_cell.angle_alpha   90.00
_cell.angle_beta   90.00
_cell.angle_gamma   90.00
#
_symmetry.space_group_name_H-M   'P 1'
#
loop_
_entity.id
_entity.type
_entity.pdbx_description
1 polymer ?
#
loop_
_entity_poly.entity_id
_entity_poly.type
_entity_poly.pdbx_seq_one_letter_code
_entity_poly.pdbx_strand_id
1 'polypeptide(L)'
;MALSAPSKCGPWFALGALACLVLPAVPAAAIVGGAPFADRAIARHVVLIVGGHSLCTGVAIAPDLVLTAAHCVLSNGKYRLLAFDGRRTVVKDVASVTPHPQFSLRADAPDLALVKLAPPLAANLAPAAFSDRRAPPSVGDRFIVAGFGVGVQGDGKTAGKLRAVTLVATDRPSSQQLSLIDPRKLGETAGFGVCNGDSGGPVFDERDRALVGIVSWSGRTDGEAVCGFVTGVIPLARYRYWILETAARLGSPLEP
;
A
#
# COMPACT_ATOMS: atom_id res chain seq x y z
N MET A 1 -12.22 88.21 13.77
CA MET A 1 -11.09 87.45 13.18
C MET A 1 -10.55 86.55 14.28
N ALA A 2 -10.39 85.24 14.12
CA ALA A 2 -10.66 84.36 12.98
C ALA A 2 -11.41 83.08 13.42
N LEU A 3 -11.65 82.14 12.49
CA LEU A 3 -12.13 80.78 12.78
C LEU A 3 -10.94 79.91 13.27
N SER A 4 -11.04 78.63 13.69
CA SER A 4 -12.05 77.59 13.51
C SER A 4 -11.92 76.46 14.56
N ALA A 5 -12.89 75.54 14.58
CA ALA A 5 -12.83 74.23 15.26
C ALA A 5 -12.81 73.09 14.18
N PRO A 6 -12.84 71.75 14.48
CA PRO A 6 -12.96 71.09 15.78
C PRO A 6 -12.10 69.79 16.00
N SER A 7 -12.19 69.26 17.23
CA SER A 7 -12.20 67.82 17.63
C SER A 7 -11.26 66.78 17.00
N LYS A 8 -10.51 66.05 17.86
CA LYS A 8 -10.33 64.58 17.78
C LYS A 8 -10.34 63.95 19.18
N CYS A 9 -10.92 62.76 19.31
CA CYS A 9 -10.95 61.99 20.57
C CYS A 9 -9.69 61.12 20.73
N GLY A 10 -9.22 60.95 21.97
CA GLY A 10 -8.25 59.91 22.34
C GLY A 10 -8.91 58.53 22.50
N PRO A 11 -8.20 57.42 22.27
CA PRO A 11 -8.79 56.09 22.22
C PRO A 11 -9.12 55.49 23.60
N TRP A 12 -10.14 54.62 23.63
CA TRP A 12 -10.44 53.77 24.78
C TRP A 12 -9.45 52.60 24.90
N PHE A 13 -9.14 52.20 26.14
CA PHE A 13 -8.46 50.94 26.42
C PHE A 13 -9.44 49.76 26.30
N ALA A 14 -9.42 49.07 25.16
CA ALA A 14 -10.11 47.79 24.99
C ALA A 14 -9.15 46.63 25.31
N LEU A 15 -9.41 45.89 26.40
CA LEU A 15 -8.68 44.64 26.69
C LEU A 15 -9.11 43.53 25.72
N GLY A 16 -8.43 43.46 24.57
CA GLY A 16 -8.52 42.33 23.65
C GLY A 16 -7.79 41.11 24.21
N ALA A 17 -8.47 40.30 25.03
CA ALA A 17 -7.94 39.02 25.50
C ALA A 17 -7.83 38.03 24.33
N LEU A 18 -6.64 37.91 23.73
CA LEU A 18 -6.35 36.85 22.75
C LEU A 18 -6.37 35.49 23.45
N ALA A 19 -7.54 34.84 23.42
CA ALA A 19 -7.66 33.41 23.67
C ALA A 19 -7.01 32.65 22.50
N CYS A 20 -5.69 32.48 22.56
CA CYS A 20 -4.97 31.58 21.67
C CYS A 20 -5.52 30.16 21.87
N LEU A 21 -6.40 29.72 20.97
CA LEU A 21 -6.77 28.32 20.84
C LEU A 21 -5.52 27.55 20.40
N VAL A 22 -4.77 27.03 21.37
CA VAL A 22 -3.73 26.03 21.15
C VAL A 22 -4.41 24.72 20.78
N LEU A 23 -4.83 24.62 19.51
CA LEU A 23 -5.16 23.34 18.91
C LEU A 23 -3.93 22.44 19.07
N PRO A 24 -4.05 21.25 19.67
CA PRO A 24 -2.92 20.33 19.74
C PRO A 24 -2.55 19.95 18.30
N ALA A 25 -1.34 20.32 17.88
CA ALA A 25 -0.80 19.98 16.58
C ALA A 25 -0.59 18.47 16.51
N VAL A 26 -1.60 17.74 16.02
CA VAL A 26 -1.51 16.31 15.77
C VAL A 26 -0.43 16.10 14.71
N PRO A 27 0.67 15.37 15.00
CA PRO A 27 1.73 15.16 14.02
C PRO A 27 1.17 14.42 12.79
N ALA A 28 1.55 14.88 11.59
CA ALA A 28 1.00 14.39 10.31
C ALA A 28 1.35 12.93 10.01
N ALA A 29 0.59 12.30 9.08
CA ALA A 29 0.52 10.86 8.80
C ALA A 29 -0.42 10.56 7.62
N ALA A 30 -0.15 9.93 6.45
CA ALA A 30 1.03 9.45 5.67
C ALA A 30 1.57 7.98 5.89
N ILE A 31 1.49 6.99 4.95
CA ILE A 31 1.94 5.56 5.19
C ILE A 31 3.43 5.45 5.56
N VAL A 32 4.31 5.92 4.68
CA VAL A 32 5.47 6.65 5.16
C VAL A 32 4.98 7.99 5.67
N GLY A 33 5.31 8.31 6.92
CA GLY A 33 4.97 9.55 7.60
C GLY A 33 3.99 9.43 8.76
N GLY A 34 3.46 8.25 9.13
CA GLY A 34 2.62 8.03 10.33
C GLY A 34 1.21 7.38 10.24
N ALA A 35 0.76 6.80 9.11
CA ALA A 35 -0.64 6.39 8.84
C ALA A 35 -1.25 5.40 9.86
N PRO A 36 -2.60 5.35 9.97
CA PRO A 36 -3.28 4.37 10.80
C PRO A 36 -2.92 2.92 10.44
N PHE A 37 -2.96 2.06 11.45
CA PHE A 37 -2.92 0.61 11.26
C PHE A 37 -4.13 0.14 10.46
N ALA A 38 -3.94 -0.91 9.64
CA ALA A 38 -5.05 -1.44 8.84
C ALA A 38 -6.18 -2.00 9.72
N ASP A 39 -7.43 -1.83 9.29
CA ASP A 39 -8.58 -2.45 9.97
C ASP A 39 -8.53 -3.98 9.86
N ARG A 40 -9.28 -4.71 10.72
CA ARG A 40 -9.28 -6.18 10.72
C ARG A 40 -9.74 -6.79 9.38
N ALA A 41 -10.65 -6.11 8.66
CA ALA A 41 -11.21 -6.61 7.41
C ALA A 41 -10.22 -6.52 6.25
N ILE A 42 -9.29 -5.55 6.27
CA ILE A 42 -8.09 -5.54 5.42
C ILE A 42 -7.04 -6.51 5.97
N ALA A 43 -6.69 -6.41 7.26
CA ALA A 43 -5.55 -7.10 7.85
C ALA A 43 -5.62 -8.64 7.78
N ARG A 44 -6.83 -9.23 7.80
CA ARG A 44 -7.03 -10.67 7.62
C ARG A 44 -6.60 -11.21 6.25
N HIS A 45 -6.30 -10.36 5.27
CA HIS A 45 -5.87 -10.74 3.93
C HIS A 45 -4.35 -10.57 3.72
N VAL A 46 -3.66 -9.84 4.59
CA VAL A 46 -2.27 -9.40 4.35
C VAL A 46 -1.27 -10.24 5.14
N VAL A 47 -0.16 -10.59 4.50
CA VAL A 47 0.95 -11.35 5.09
C VAL A 47 2.27 -10.61 4.92
N LEU A 48 3.15 -10.75 5.91
CA LEU A 48 4.49 -10.17 5.91
C LEU A 48 5.50 -11.23 5.43
N ILE A 49 6.19 -10.97 4.33
CA ILE A 49 7.18 -11.87 3.73
C ILE A 49 8.57 -11.44 4.19
N VAL A 50 9.37 -12.38 4.71
CA VAL A 50 10.74 -12.14 5.16
C VAL A 50 11.68 -13.17 4.52
N GLY A 51 12.74 -12.73 3.86
CA GLY A 51 13.73 -13.61 3.24
C GLY A 51 15.10 -12.94 3.08
N GLY A 52 16.18 -13.62 3.48
CA GLY A 52 17.52 -13.05 3.44
C GLY A 52 17.62 -11.73 4.22
N HIS A 53 17.86 -10.64 3.50
CA HIS A 53 17.88 -9.27 4.05
C HIS A 53 16.68 -8.41 3.60
N SER A 54 15.72 -8.96 2.84
CA SER A 54 14.53 -8.23 2.39
C SER A 54 13.30 -8.51 3.25
N LEU A 55 12.47 -7.47 3.33
CA LEU A 55 11.11 -7.50 3.86
C LEU A 55 10.19 -7.11 2.70
N CYS A 56 9.05 -7.80 2.57
CA CYS A 56 8.00 -7.50 1.60
C CYS A 56 6.62 -7.78 2.20
N THR A 57 5.58 -7.43 1.45
CA THR A 57 4.18 -7.74 1.75
C THR A 57 3.64 -8.74 0.73
N GLY A 58 2.64 -9.53 1.10
CA GLY A 58 1.83 -10.32 0.18
C GLY A 58 0.36 -10.31 0.59
N VAL A 59 -0.49 -10.85 -0.28
CA VAL A 59 -1.93 -11.04 -0.04
C VAL A 59 -2.31 -12.50 -0.19
N ALA A 60 -3.05 -13.04 0.79
CA ALA A 60 -3.61 -14.38 0.73
C ALA A 60 -4.71 -14.41 -0.34
N ILE A 61 -4.62 -15.35 -1.29
CA ILE A 61 -5.62 -15.55 -2.36
C ILE A 61 -6.19 -16.98 -2.37
N ALA A 62 -5.57 -17.93 -1.67
CA ALA A 62 -6.17 -19.18 -1.24
C ALA A 62 -5.70 -19.49 0.21
N PRO A 63 -6.26 -20.50 0.90
CA PRO A 63 -5.82 -20.88 2.24
C PRO A 63 -4.33 -21.21 2.36
N ASP A 64 -3.67 -21.58 1.27
CA ASP A 64 -2.26 -21.94 1.19
C ASP A 64 -1.50 -21.26 0.04
N LEU A 65 -2.09 -20.21 -0.57
CA LEU A 65 -1.53 -19.50 -1.72
C LEU A 65 -1.53 -18.00 -1.47
N VAL A 66 -0.36 -17.39 -1.65
CA VAL A 66 -0.12 -15.95 -1.49
C VAL A 66 0.35 -15.37 -2.82
N LEU A 67 -0.20 -14.21 -3.17
CA LEU A 67 0.24 -13.35 -4.27
C LEU A 67 1.15 -12.25 -3.72
N THR A 68 2.25 -11.97 -4.41
CA THR A 68 3.22 -10.91 -4.06
C THR A 68 3.96 -10.43 -5.32
N ALA A 69 4.83 -9.45 -5.19
CA ALA A 69 5.69 -8.98 -6.27
C ALA A 69 6.79 -10.02 -6.56
N ALA A 70 7.16 -10.19 -7.83
CA ALA A 70 8.19 -11.16 -8.20
C ALA A 70 9.55 -10.79 -7.63
N HIS A 71 9.91 -9.49 -7.62
CA HIS A 71 11.21 -9.03 -7.11
C HIS A 71 11.45 -9.38 -5.63
N CYS A 72 10.39 -9.56 -4.83
CA CYS A 72 10.47 -9.99 -3.44
C CYS A 72 10.96 -11.44 -3.27
N VAL A 73 10.74 -12.29 -4.28
CA VAL A 73 10.86 -13.75 -4.17
C VAL A 73 11.84 -14.38 -5.18
N LEU A 74 12.79 -13.59 -5.70
CA LEU A 74 13.78 -14.03 -6.71
C LEU A 74 14.92 -14.90 -6.18
N SER A 75 15.12 -14.95 -4.86
CA SER A 75 16.16 -15.80 -4.28
C SER A 75 15.59 -17.20 -4.08
N ASN A 76 16.33 -18.26 -4.39
CA ASN A 76 15.98 -19.63 -3.95
C ASN A 76 16.28 -19.82 -2.44
N GLY A 77 15.95 -18.82 -1.62
CA GLY A 77 16.23 -18.73 -0.20
C GLY A 77 15.05 -19.17 0.66
N LYS A 78 15.30 -19.34 1.96
CA LYS A 78 14.26 -19.70 2.93
C LYS A 78 13.41 -18.48 3.29
N TYR A 79 12.30 -18.31 2.57
CA TYR A 79 11.26 -17.35 2.93
C TYR A 79 10.45 -17.85 4.12
N ARG A 80 10.11 -16.92 5.02
CA ARG A 80 9.14 -17.12 6.09
C ARG A 80 8.02 -16.10 5.93
N LEU A 81 6.78 -16.58 5.96
CA LEU A 81 5.62 -15.71 5.99
C LEU A 81 5.15 -15.55 7.43
N LEU A 82 4.90 -14.31 7.82
CA LEU A 82 4.41 -13.90 9.12
C LEU A 82 2.94 -13.53 8.97
N ALA A 83 2.08 -14.47 9.35
CA ALA A 83 0.63 -14.35 9.40
C ALA A 83 0.21 -13.81 10.78
N PHE A 84 -0.73 -12.87 10.86
CA PHE A 84 -1.29 -12.45 12.15
C PHE A 84 -2.56 -13.25 12.47
N ASP A 85 -2.59 -13.97 13.59
CA ASP A 85 -3.74 -14.83 13.95
C ASP A 85 -4.91 -14.07 14.63
N GLY A 86 -4.75 -12.75 14.79
CA GLY A 86 -5.63 -11.89 15.60
C GLY A 86 -5.14 -11.68 17.04
N ARG A 87 -4.14 -12.44 17.50
CA ARG A 87 -3.49 -12.36 18.82
C ARG A 87 -1.97 -12.51 18.78
N ARG A 88 -1.41 -13.25 17.82
CA ARG A 88 0.01 -13.64 17.69
C ARG A 88 0.44 -13.64 16.22
N THR A 89 1.75 -13.58 16.01
CA THR A 89 2.36 -13.80 14.69
C THR A 89 2.69 -15.29 14.54
N VAL A 90 2.19 -15.92 13.48
CA VAL A 90 2.43 -17.31 13.12
C VAL A 90 3.38 -17.36 11.92
N VAL A 91 4.46 -18.14 12.05
CA VAL A 91 5.39 -18.43 10.96
C VAL A 91 4.79 -19.49 10.03
N LYS A 92 4.92 -19.29 8.72
CA LYS A 92 4.59 -20.28 7.68
C LYS A 92 5.77 -20.45 6.73
N ASP A 93 6.05 -21.70 6.39
CA ASP A 93 7.12 -22.07 5.46
C ASP A 93 6.59 -22.11 4.01
N VAL A 94 7.48 -21.78 3.08
CA VAL A 94 7.20 -21.78 1.64
C VAL A 94 7.53 -23.14 1.04
N ALA A 95 6.55 -23.73 0.35
CA ALA A 95 6.70 -24.99 -0.39
C ALA A 95 7.24 -24.75 -1.80
N SER A 96 6.76 -23.71 -2.48
CA SER A 96 7.29 -23.28 -3.78
C SER A 96 7.01 -21.81 -4.06
N VAL A 97 7.79 -21.24 -4.98
CA VAL A 97 7.59 -19.91 -5.56
C VAL A 97 7.41 -20.09 -7.07
N THR A 98 6.52 -19.30 -7.68
CA THR A 98 6.32 -19.28 -9.13
C THR A 98 6.13 -17.83 -9.60
N PRO A 99 7.20 -17.16 -10.05
CA PRO A 99 7.12 -15.85 -10.69
C PRO A 99 6.39 -15.93 -12.03
N HIS A 100 5.83 -14.81 -12.49
CA HIS A 100 5.29 -14.71 -13.83
C HIS A 100 6.40 -14.96 -14.87
N PRO A 101 6.20 -15.82 -15.90
CA PRO A 101 7.28 -16.29 -16.78
C PRO A 101 7.93 -15.20 -17.65
N GLN A 102 7.27 -14.04 -17.78
CA GLN A 102 7.79 -12.85 -18.48
C GLN A 102 8.41 -11.80 -17.52
N PHE A 103 8.55 -12.10 -16.23
CA PHE A 103 9.15 -11.17 -15.28
C PHE A 103 10.63 -10.85 -15.63
N SER A 104 11.02 -9.60 -15.40
CA SER A 104 12.42 -9.17 -15.38
C SER A 104 12.53 -7.89 -14.53
N LEU A 105 13.75 -7.43 -14.25
CA LEU A 105 14.01 -6.17 -13.52
C LEU A 105 13.77 -4.90 -14.37
N ARG A 106 13.08 -5.00 -15.51
CA ARG A 106 12.64 -3.83 -16.30
C ARG A 106 11.32 -3.30 -15.74
N ALA A 107 11.13 -1.99 -15.75
CA ALA A 107 9.94 -1.36 -15.18
C ALA A 107 8.63 -1.87 -15.81
N ASP A 108 8.59 -2.07 -17.12
CA ASP A 108 7.41 -2.56 -17.84
C ASP A 108 7.06 -4.01 -17.52
N ALA A 109 7.96 -4.80 -16.93
CA ALA A 109 7.77 -6.23 -16.74
C ALA A 109 6.64 -6.59 -15.73
N PRO A 110 6.00 -7.75 -15.91
CA PRO A 110 4.97 -8.25 -14.98
C PRO A 110 5.59 -8.73 -13.65
N ASP A 111 5.72 -7.79 -12.71
CA ASP A 111 6.25 -8.00 -11.36
C ASP A 111 5.22 -8.64 -10.41
N LEU A 112 4.87 -9.90 -10.66
CA LEU A 112 4.03 -10.70 -9.78
C LEU A 112 4.49 -12.16 -9.68
N ALA A 113 4.30 -12.76 -8.51
CA ALA A 113 4.63 -14.15 -8.21
C ALA A 113 3.59 -14.77 -7.28
N LEU A 114 3.39 -16.09 -7.45
CA LEU A 114 2.64 -16.92 -6.52
C LEU A 114 3.59 -17.63 -5.56
N VAL A 115 3.18 -17.75 -4.30
CA VAL A 115 3.92 -18.42 -3.23
C VAL A 115 2.99 -19.45 -2.60
N LYS A 116 3.32 -20.74 -2.77
CA LYS A 116 2.59 -21.88 -2.20
C LYS A 116 3.17 -22.18 -0.81
N LEU A 117 2.31 -22.43 0.16
CA LEU A 117 2.67 -22.67 1.55
C LEU A 117 2.45 -24.13 1.94
N ALA A 118 3.30 -24.64 2.84
CA ALA A 118 3.08 -25.89 3.53
C ALA A 118 3.66 -25.79 4.95
N PRO A 119 2.83 -25.80 6.01
CA PRO A 119 1.37 -25.94 6.01
C PRO A 119 0.61 -24.67 5.53
N PRO A 120 -0.69 -24.79 5.22
CA PRO A 120 -1.58 -23.65 4.93
C PRO A 120 -1.59 -22.56 6.01
N LEU A 121 -2.14 -21.38 5.68
CA LEU A 121 -2.37 -20.26 6.60
C LEU A 121 -3.24 -20.65 7.81
N ALA A 122 -3.23 -19.82 8.86
CA ALA A 122 -4.14 -19.99 9.98
C ALA A 122 -5.58 -19.59 9.58
N ALA A 123 -6.58 -20.29 10.10
CA ALA A 123 -8.00 -20.18 9.68
C ALA A 123 -8.67 -18.80 9.92
N ASN A 124 -7.98 -17.87 10.59
CA ASN A 124 -8.43 -16.49 10.76
C ASN A 124 -7.96 -15.55 9.62
N LEU A 125 -6.98 -15.97 8.81
CA LEU A 125 -6.65 -15.29 7.56
C LEU A 125 -7.62 -15.78 6.49
N ALA A 126 -8.09 -14.86 5.67
CA ALA A 126 -9.04 -15.13 4.61
C ALA A 126 -8.39 -14.88 3.24
N PRO A 127 -8.67 -15.70 2.22
CA PRO A 127 -8.46 -15.31 0.83
C PRO A 127 -9.11 -13.95 0.53
N ALA A 128 -8.40 -13.10 -0.21
CA ALA A 128 -8.97 -11.91 -0.82
C ALA A 128 -9.76 -12.29 -2.08
N ALA A 129 -10.99 -11.79 -2.19
CA ALA A 129 -11.73 -11.86 -3.45
C ALA A 129 -11.08 -10.93 -4.49
N PHE A 130 -11.04 -11.37 -5.75
CA PHE A 130 -10.58 -10.55 -6.87
C PHE A 130 -11.70 -9.61 -7.33
N SER A 131 -11.35 -8.49 -7.99
CA SER A 131 -12.36 -7.62 -8.57
C SER A 131 -12.86 -8.14 -9.93
N ASP A 132 -14.17 -8.36 -10.04
CA ASP A 132 -14.86 -8.74 -11.29
C ASP A 132 -14.92 -7.60 -12.33
N ARG A 133 -14.43 -6.41 -11.98
CA ARG A 133 -14.49 -5.20 -12.81
C ARG A 133 -13.59 -5.34 -14.03
N ARG A 134 -14.18 -5.80 -15.15
CA ARG A 134 -13.55 -5.91 -16.47
C ARG A 134 -13.10 -4.58 -17.07
N ALA A 135 -13.70 -3.47 -16.63
CA ALA A 135 -13.26 -2.13 -17.01
C ALA A 135 -12.01 -1.75 -16.20
N PRO A 136 -10.95 -1.23 -16.84
CA PRO A 136 -9.74 -0.82 -16.12
C PRO A 136 -10.02 0.38 -15.20
N PRO A 137 -9.24 0.54 -14.11
CA PRO A 137 -9.20 1.77 -13.31
C PRO A 137 -9.16 3.04 -14.15
N SER A 138 -9.92 4.04 -13.70
CA SER A 138 -9.95 5.38 -14.28
C SER A 138 -9.28 6.40 -13.37
N VAL A 139 -8.79 7.50 -13.95
CA VAL A 139 -8.23 8.63 -13.20
C VAL A 139 -9.24 9.10 -12.14
N GLY A 140 -8.78 9.24 -10.91
CA GLY A 140 -9.63 9.57 -9.75
C GLY A 140 -10.31 8.38 -9.05
N ASP A 141 -10.21 7.15 -9.57
CA ASP A 141 -10.61 5.95 -8.82
C ASP A 141 -9.77 5.84 -7.53
N ARG A 142 -10.41 5.32 -6.48
CA ARG A 142 -9.91 5.31 -5.10
C ARG A 142 -9.59 3.89 -4.65
N PHE A 143 -8.37 3.68 -4.15
CA PHE A 143 -7.85 2.35 -3.81
C PHE A 143 -7.21 2.29 -2.44
N ILE A 144 -7.60 1.32 -1.62
CA ILE A 144 -7.00 1.02 -0.32
C ILE A 144 -5.73 0.21 -0.56
N VAL A 145 -4.57 0.81 -0.31
CA VAL A 145 -3.25 0.16 -0.33
C VAL A 145 -2.85 -0.20 1.10
N ALA A 146 -2.32 -1.41 1.31
CA ALA A 146 -1.89 -1.87 2.63
C ALA A 146 -0.55 -2.62 2.59
N GLY A 147 0.29 -2.41 3.62
CA GLY A 147 1.62 -3.02 3.68
C GLY A 147 2.35 -2.90 5.02
N PHE A 148 3.43 -3.68 5.14
CA PHE A 148 4.29 -3.78 6.33
C PHE A 148 5.61 -2.99 6.21
N GLY A 149 5.73 -2.11 5.21
CA GLY A 149 6.94 -1.35 4.93
C GLY A 149 7.35 -0.37 6.05
N VAL A 150 8.55 0.20 5.88
CA VAL A 150 9.02 1.26 6.78
C VAL A 150 8.04 2.44 6.73
N GLY A 151 7.62 2.90 7.91
CA GLY A 151 6.79 4.10 8.07
C GLY A 151 7.58 5.40 8.09
N VAL A 152 8.91 5.35 8.01
CA VAL A 152 9.81 6.49 7.77
C VAL A 152 10.93 6.00 6.85
N GLN A 153 11.17 6.70 5.74
CA GLN A 153 12.24 6.35 4.81
C GLN A 153 13.61 6.41 5.53
N GLY A 154 14.39 5.34 5.43
CA GLY A 154 15.67 5.20 6.13
C GLY A 154 15.61 4.56 7.53
N ASP A 155 14.47 4.59 8.24
CA ASP A 155 14.36 3.94 9.56
C ASP A 155 13.68 2.56 9.49
N GLY A 156 14.51 1.53 9.38
CA GLY A 156 14.10 0.12 9.43
C GLY A 156 13.30 -0.28 10.66
N LYS A 157 13.41 0.44 11.79
CA LYS A 157 12.66 0.16 13.04
C LYS A 157 11.16 0.44 12.90
N THR A 158 10.74 1.12 11.83
CA THR A 158 9.35 1.48 11.57
C THR A 158 8.59 0.45 10.72
N ALA A 159 9.27 -0.57 10.18
CA ALA A 159 8.66 -1.66 9.42
C ALA A 159 7.96 -2.70 10.32
N GLY A 160 7.34 -3.71 9.69
CA GLY A 160 6.71 -4.85 10.37
C GLY A 160 5.37 -4.51 11.04
N LYS A 161 4.85 -3.30 10.84
CA LYS A 161 3.55 -2.84 11.35
C LYS A 161 2.62 -2.58 10.16
N LEU A 162 1.53 -3.33 10.06
CA LEU A 162 0.59 -3.23 8.94
C LEU A 162 -0.17 -1.90 8.98
N ARG A 163 -0.02 -1.08 7.94
CA ARG A 163 -0.74 0.18 7.74
C ARG A 163 -1.62 0.11 6.49
N ALA A 164 -2.60 1.01 6.39
CA ALA A 164 -3.41 1.16 5.19
C ALA A 164 -3.80 2.63 4.92
N VAL A 165 -4.04 2.96 3.66
CA VAL A 165 -4.55 4.26 3.21
C VAL A 165 -5.28 4.12 1.88
N THR A 166 -6.25 5.00 1.62
CA THR A 166 -6.73 5.26 0.26
C THR A 166 -5.82 6.21 -0.52
N LEU A 167 -5.31 5.74 -1.66
CA LEU A 167 -4.68 6.56 -2.71
C LEU A 167 -5.65 6.77 -3.90
N VAL A 168 -5.31 7.69 -4.81
CA VAL A 168 -6.08 7.92 -6.06
C VAL A 168 -5.24 7.62 -7.30
N ALA A 169 -5.88 7.09 -8.34
CA ALA A 169 -5.26 6.86 -9.64
C ALA A 169 -5.01 8.17 -10.41
N THR A 170 -3.79 8.36 -10.92
CA THR A 170 -3.41 9.49 -11.78
C THR A 170 -3.52 9.19 -13.26
N ASP A 171 -3.38 7.93 -13.64
CA ASP A 171 -3.46 7.46 -15.02
C ASP A 171 -4.63 6.47 -15.23
N ARG A 172 -4.91 6.17 -16.50
CA ARG A 172 -5.49 4.87 -16.87
C ARG A 172 -4.31 3.91 -17.06
N PRO A 173 -4.44 2.61 -16.70
CA PRO A 173 -3.32 1.68 -16.74
C PRO A 173 -2.56 1.70 -18.08
N SER A 174 -1.29 2.12 -18.03
CA SER A 174 -0.43 2.24 -19.20
C SER A 174 0.14 0.88 -19.58
N SER A 175 -0.72 0.09 -20.22
CA SER A 175 -0.56 -1.31 -20.70
C SER A 175 -0.20 -2.38 -19.66
N GLN A 176 0.66 -2.08 -18.68
CA GLN A 176 1.20 -3.07 -17.72
C GLN A 176 1.15 -2.60 -16.25
N GLN A 177 0.98 -1.30 -15.99
CA GLN A 177 1.00 -0.68 -14.65
C GLN A 177 -0.15 0.31 -14.43
N LEU A 178 -0.39 0.67 -13.16
CA LEU A 178 -1.29 1.74 -12.69
C LEU A 178 -0.52 2.63 -11.69
N SER A 179 -0.65 3.95 -11.81
CA SER A 179 0.01 4.92 -10.93
C SER A 179 -0.96 5.50 -9.89
N LEU A 180 -0.62 5.39 -8.60
CA LEU A 180 -1.41 5.93 -7.48
C LEU A 180 -0.65 7.00 -6.69
N ILE A 181 -1.36 8.00 -6.14
CA ILE A 181 -0.80 9.10 -5.32
C ILE A 181 -1.66 9.43 -4.10
N ASP A 182 -1.10 10.22 -3.18
CA ASP A 182 -1.85 10.89 -2.11
C ASP A 182 -2.80 11.97 -2.68
N PRO A 183 -4.14 11.84 -2.52
CA PRO A 183 -5.09 12.85 -2.98
C PRO A 183 -4.97 14.20 -2.26
N ARG A 184 -4.22 14.29 -1.15
CA ARG A 184 -3.92 15.55 -0.46
C ARG A 184 -2.66 16.25 -0.97
N LYS A 185 -1.86 15.58 -1.81
CA LYS A 185 -0.60 16.11 -2.35
C LYS A 185 -0.57 16.23 -3.86
N LEU A 186 -1.49 15.56 -4.57
CA LEU A 186 -1.65 15.65 -6.03
C LEU A 186 -0.38 15.35 -6.85
N GLY A 187 0.60 14.67 -6.26
CA GLY A 187 1.91 14.38 -6.88
C GLY A 187 2.92 15.53 -6.79
N GLU A 188 2.61 16.64 -6.11
CA GLU A 188 3.49 17.80 -5.95
C GLU A 188 4.61 17.57 -4.92
N THR A 189 4.29 16.83 -3.85
CA THR A 189 5.22 16.49 -2.75
C THR A 189 4.90 15.10 -2.19
N ALA A 190 5.87 14.48 -1.51
CA ALA A 190 5.63 13.22 -0.81
C ALA A 190 4.57 13.37 0.30
N GLY A 191 3.77 12.31 0.49
CA GLY A 191 2.71 12.21 1.48
C GLY A 191 2.37 10.74 1.76
N PHE A 192 1.08 10.40 1.78
CA PHE A 192 0.66 9.01 1.87
C PHE A 192 1.09 8.19 0.63
N GLY A 193 1.81 7.09 0.85
CA GLY A 193 2.12 6.11 -0.18
C GLY A 193 3.14 5.09 0.30
N VAL A 194 3.54 4.19 -0.60
CA VAL A 194 4.36 3.01 -0.31
C VAL A 194 5.85 3.31 -0.12
N CYS A 195 6.54 2.38 0.52
CA CYS A 195 7.99 2.38 0.72
C CYS A 195 8.59 0.97 0.73
N ASN A 196 9.88 0.88 1.04
CA ASN A 196 10.63 -0.37 1.22
C ASN A 196 9.89 -1.31 2.19
N GLY A 197 9.40 -2.43 1.66
CA GLY A 197 8.65 -3.46 2.38
C GLY A 197 7.14 -3.53 2.09
N ASP A 198 6.57 -2.53 1.42
CA ASP A 198 5.18 -2.58 0.96
C ASP A 198 5.02 -3.32 -0.39
N SER A 199 6.13 -3.53 -1.11
CA SER A 199 6.19 -4.35 -2.34
C SER A 199 5.46 -5.68 -2.18
N GLY A 200 4.62 -6.01 -3.16
CA GLY A 200 3.72 -7.17 -3.17
C GLY A 200 2.45 -7.02 -2.34
N GLY A 201 2.29 -5.90 -1.61
CA GLY A 201 1.10 -5.61 -0.82
C GLY A 201 -0.16 -5.37 -1.64
N PRO A 202 -1.35 -5.71 -1.14
CA PRO A 202 -2.59 -5.61 -1.88
C PRO A 202 -3.04 -4.17 -2.12
N VAL A 203 -3.73 -4.00 -3.25
CA VAL A 203 -4.44 -2.80 -3.65
C VAL A 203 -5.90 -3.18 -3.90
N PHE A 204 -6.78 -2.77 -3.00
CA PHE A 204 -8.22 -3.03 -3.05
C PHE A 204 -8.99 -1.83 -3.59
N ASP A 205 -10.09 -2.04 -4.31
CA ASP A 205 -11.04 -0.96 -4.64
C ASP A 205 -11.72 -0.45 -3.36
N GLU A 206 -11.82 0.87 -3.13
CA GLU A 206 -12.42 1.41 -1.90
C GLU A 206 -13.93 1.10 -1.80
N ARG A 207 -14.61 0.83 -2.92
CA ARG A 207 -16.07 0.62 -2.98
C ARG A 207 -16.52 -0.73 -2.44
N ASP A 208 -15.86 -1.80 -2.86
CA ASP A 208 -16.26 -3.20 -2.60
C ASP A 208 -15.19 -4.01 -1.83
N ARG A 209 -13.99 -3.43 -1.64
CA ARG A 209 -12.80 -4.07 -1.04
C ARG A 209 -12.31 -5.30 -1.82
N ALA A 210 -12.64 -5.44 -3.10
CA ALA A 210 -12.11 -6.48 -3.97
C ALA A 210 -10.68 -6.15 -4.43
N LEU A 211 -9.85 -7.17 -4.62
CA LEU A 211 -8.44 -7.05 -4.98
C LEU A 211 -8.28 -6.69 -6.47
N VAL A 212 -7.73 -5.51 -6.74
CA VAL A 212 -7.51 -4.96 -8.09
C VAL A 212 -6.04 -5.04 -8.51
N GLY A 213 -5.11 -4.90 -7.56
CA GLY A 213 -3.68 -4.80 -7.83
C GLY A 213 -2.78 -5.32 -6.71
N ILE A 214 -1.49 -5.36 -6.99
CA ILE A 214 -0.43 -5.41 -5.96
C ILE A 214 0.59 -4.29 -6.18
N VAL A 215 1.20 -3.82 -5.10
CA VAL A 215 2.30 -2.84 -5.12
C VAL A 215 3.54 -3.46 -5.76
N SER A 216 4.26 -2.70 -6.59
CA SER A 216 5.55 -3.11 -7.18
C SER A 216 6.68 -2.10 -6.90
N TRP A 217 6.43 -0.80 -6.98
CA TRP A 217 7.49 0.22 -6.82
C TRP A 217 7.01 1.50 -6.14
N SER A 218 7.97 2.28 -5.63
CA SER A 218 7.79 3.68 -5.20
C SER A 218 8.49 4.63 -6.17
N GLY A 219 7.92 5.81 -6.37
CA GLY A 219 8.41 6.82 -7.31
C GLY A 219 9.85 7.24 -7.05
N ARG A 220 10.50 7.83 -8.06
CA ARG A 220 11.90 8.27 -7.97
C ARG A 220 12.04 9.77 -8.23
N THR A 221 13.02 10.39 -7.58
CA THR A 221 13.44 11.78 -7.79
C THR A 221 14.96 11.79 -7.87
N ASP A 222 15.52 12.48 -8.87
CA ASP A 222 16.97 12.56 -9.14
C ASP A 222 17.69 11.19 -9.20
N GLY A 223 16.96 10.16 -9.61
CA GLY A 223 17.44 8.78 -9.69
C GLY A 223 17.28 7.96 -8.40
N GLU A 224 16.96 8.57 -7.25
CA GLU A 224 16.74 7.90 -5.97
C GLU A 224 15.27 7.58 -5.70
N ALA A 225 15.00 6.53 -4.91
CA ALA A 225 13.62 6.18 -4.53
C ALA A 225 13.08 7.11 -3.44
N VAL A 226 11.87 7.65 -3.65
CA VAL A 226 11.18 8.57 -2.73
C VAL A 226 9.85 7.97 -2.31
N CYS A 227 9.79 7.53 -1.07
CA CYS A 227 8.61 6.91 -0.49
C CYS A 227 7.48 7.93 -0.31
N GLY A 228 6.25 7.49 -0.53
CA GLY A 228 5.07 8.37 -0.43
C GLY A 228 4.89 9.38 -1.57
N PHE A 229 5.70 9.33 -2.64
CA PHE A 229 5.55 10.23 -3.80
C PHE A 229 4.58 9.68 -4.86
N VAL A 230 4.97 8.59 -5.53
CA VAL A 230 4.11 7.80 -6.43
C VAL A 230 4.16 6.34 -5.98
N THR A 231 3.03 5.65 -6.06
CA THR A 231 2.87 4.22 -5.76
C THR A 231 2.56 3.47 -7.05
N GLY A 232 3.48 2.62 -7.49
CA GLY A 232 3.33 1.80 -8.68
C GLY A 232 2.64 0.47 -8.41
N VAL A 233 1.61 0.16 -9.20
CA VAL A 233 0.73 -1.00 -9.01
C VAL A 233 0.69 -1.87 -10.27
N ILE A 234 0.72 -3.18 -10.07
CA ILE A 234 0.50 -4.20 -11.10
C ILE A 234 -1.00 -4.56 -11.08
N PRO A 235 -1.81 -4.14 -12.08
CA PRO A 235 -3.25 -4.43 -12.11
C PRO A 235 -3.50 -5.89 -12.50
N LEU A 236 -4.23 -6.63 -11.66
CA LEU A 236 -4.37 -8.09 -11.78
C LEU A 236 -5.28 -8.55 -12.92
N ALA A 237 -6.16 -7.69 -13.42
CA ALA A 237 -7.13 -8.03 -14.46
C ALA A 237 -6.49 -8.64 -15.73
N ARG A 238 -5.34 -8.11 -16.17
CA ARG A 238 -4.61 -8.65 -17.35
C ARG A 238 -3.88 -9.97 -17.07
N TYR A 239 -3.69 -10.33 -15.80
CA TYR A 239 -2.99 -11.54 -15.37
C TYR A 239 -3.93 -12.61 -14.79
N ARG A 240 -5.25 -12.35 -14.69
CA ARG A 240 -6.24 -13.25 -14.08
C ARG A 240 -6.13 -14.68 -14.63
N TYR A 241 -5.96 -14.85 -15.94
CA TYR A 241 -5.72 -16.17 -16.56
C TYR A 241 -4.50 -16.89 -15.96
N TRP A 242 -3.32 -16.24 -15.96
CA TRP A 242 -2.09 -16.84 -15.43
C TRP A 242 -2.19 -17.14 -13.94
N ILE A 243 -2.86 -16.27 -13.17
CA ILE A 243 -3.10 -16.47 -11.73
C ILE A 243 -3.96 -17.72 -11.51
N LEU A 244 -5.13 -17.82 -12.16
CA LEU A 244 -6.04 -18.96 -12.06
C LEU A 244 -5.36 -20.27 -12.48
N GLU A 245 -4.73 -20.28 -13.66
CA GLU A 245 -4.09 -21.46 -14.26
C GLU A 245 -2.91 -21.95 -13.40
N THR A 246 -2.08 -21.03 -12.89
CA THR A 246 -0.94 -21.39 -12.05
C THR A 246 -1.37 -21.80 -10.64
N ALA A 247 -2.39 -21.16 -10.07
CA ALA A 247 -2.99 -21.58 -8.80
C ALA A 247 -3.57 -23.00 -8.88
N ALA A 248 -4.27 -23.34 -9.97
CA ALA A 248 -4.73 -24.70 -10.24
C ALA A 248 -3.57 -25.71 -10.36
N ARG A 249 -2.50 -25.38 -11.12
CA ARG A 249 -1.28 -26.21 -11.21
C ARG A 249 -0.59 -26.44 -9.85
N LEU A 250 -0.66 -25.46 -8.95
CA LEU A 250 -0.12 -25.54 -7.59
C LEU A 250 -1.05 -26.28 -6.61
N GLY A 251 -2.17 -26.83 -7.06
CA GLY A 251 -3.14 -27.52 -6.21
C GLY A 251 -3.91 -26.57 -5.27
N SER A 252 -4.05 -25.30 -5.65
CA SER A 252 -4.80 -24.26 -4.96
C SER A 252 -5.80 -23.60 -5.92
N PRO A 253 -6.75 -24.35 -6.52
CA PRO A 253 -7.70 -23.78 -7.47
C PRO A 253 -8.49 -22.64 -6.83
N LEU A 254 -8.66 -21.57 -7.59
CA LEU A 254 -9.39 -20.36 -7.20
C LEU A 254 -10.76 -20.36 -7.88
N GLU A 255 -11.73 -19.66 -7.30
CA GLU A 255 -12.97 -19.34 -8.00
C GLU A 255 -12.68 -18.38 -9.18
N PRO A 256 -13.40 -18.49 -10.34
CA PRO A 256 -13.08 -17.82 -11.62
C PRO A 256 -12.96 -16.29 -11.58
#